data_AF-A0A934BM75-F1
#
_entry.id   AF-A0A934BM75-F1
#
_cell.length_a   1.000
_cell.length_b   1.000
_cell.length_c   1.000
_cell.angle_alpha   90.00
_cell.angle_beta   90.00
_cell.angle_gamma   90.00
#
_symmetry.space_group_name_H-M   'P 1'
#
loop_
_entity.id
_entity.type
_entity.pdbx_description
1 polymer ?
#
loop_
_entity_poly.entity_id
_entity_poly.type
_entity_poly.pdbx_seq_one_letter_code
_entity_poly.pdbx_strand_id
1 'polypeptide(L)' 'MQILSAMTRHWRIEFEGAYYHILSRGNERRNIFNDNDDRTSFLEILGKMPLG' A
#
# COMPACT_ATOMS: atom_id res chain seq x y z
N MET A 1 -30.53 0.16 17.29
CA MET A 1 -30.07 0.87 16.07
C MET A 1 -28.93 0.05 15.50
N GLN A 2 -29.26 -0.84 14.56
CA GLN A 2 -28.44 -1.96 14.11
C GLN A 2 -27.70 -1.54 12.85
N ILE A 3 -26.39 -1.34 12.94
CA ILE A 3 -25.56 -0.97 11.80
C ILE A 3 -25.42 -2.23 10.93
N LEU A 4 -26.07 -2.25 9.77
CA LEU A 4 -25.90 -3.31 8.78
C LEU A 4 -24.44 -3.30 8.31
N SER A 5 -23.70 -4.36 8.62
CA SER A 5 -22.28 -4.51 8.32
C SER A 5 -22.03 -4.84 6.84
N ALA A 6 -22.36 -3.92 5.92
CA ALA A 6 -21.56 -3.87 4.70
C ALA A 6 -20.14 -3.51 5.17
N MET A 7 -19.15 -4.40 5.01
CA MET A 7 -17.80 -4.21 5.59
C MET A 7 -17.25 -2.82 5.25
N THR A 8 -17.42 -1.88 6.18
CA THR A 8 -16.94 -0.52 5.99
C THR A 8 -15.46 -0.58 6.30
N ARG A 9 -14.66 -0.52 5.25
CA ARG A 9 -13.20 -0.38 5.35
C ARG A 9 -12.90 0.80 6.26
N HIS A 10 -12.01 0.59 7.22
CA HIS A 10 -11.65 1.60 8.21
C HIS A 10 -11.19 2.90 7.52
N TRP A 11 -11.48 4.04 8.13
CA TRP A 11 -11.04 5.34 7.62
C TRP A 11 -9.51 5.38 7.56
N ARG A 12 -8.95 5.74 6.39
CA ARG A 12 -7.53 6.05 6.26
C ARG A 12 -7.37 7.50 6.69
N ILE A 13 -6.75 7.70 7.85
CA ILE A 13 -6.63 9.02 8.45
C ILE A 13 -5.31 9.65 7.97
N GLU A 14 -5.42 10.81 7.36
CA GLU A 14 -4.30 11.58 6.82
C GLU A 14 -3.97 12.74 7.75
N PHE A 15 -2.69 12.91 8.08
CA PHE A 15 -2.17 13.95 8.97
C PHE A 15 -0.89 14.52 8.36
N GLU A 16 -0.78 15.84 8.36
CA GLU A 16 0.41 16.54 7.87
C GLU A 16 1.64 16.17 8.71
N GLY A 17 2.73 15.81 8.05
CA GLY A 17 4.00 15.45 8.70
C GLY A 17 4.00 14.12 9.46
N ALA A 18 2.94 13.33 9.39
CA ALA A 18 2.90 12.03 10.04
C ALA A 18 3.75 10.97 9.31
N TYR A 19 4.32 10.06 10.10
CA TYR A 19 4.98 8.86 9.56
C TYR A 19 3.97 7.72 9.44
N TYR A 20 3.97 7.07 8.28
CA TYR A 20 3.08 5.96 7.98
C TYR A 20 3.86 4.65 7.86
N HIS A 21 3.37 3.60 8.53
CA HIS A 21 3.83 2.24 8.31
C HIS A 21 3.09 1.63 7.12
N ILE A 22 3.76 1.52 5.98
CA ILE A 22 3.21 0.88 4.78
C ILE A 22 3.66 -0.58 4.76
N LEU A 23 2.70 -1.49 4.59
CA LEU A 23 2.95 -2.92 4.42
C LEU A 23 2.38 -3.36 3.08
N SER A 24 3.19 -4.10 2.31
CA SER A 24 2.75 -4.74 1.07
C SER A 24 2.84 -6.25 1.21
N ARG A 25 1.92 -6.97 0.55
CA ARG A 25 1.87 -8.44 0.54
C ARG A 25 1.51 -8.90 -0.86
N GLY A 26 2.19 -9.93 -1.35
CA GLY A 26 1.86 -10.53 -2.63
C GLY A 26 0.48 -11.19 -2.59
N ASN A 27 -0.19 -11.16 -3.74
CA ASN A 27 -1.48 -11.81 -3.89
C ASN A 27 -1.34 -13.32 -3.63
N GLU A 28 -2.32 -13.91 -2.95
CA GLU A 28 -2.32 -15.35 -2.63
C GLU A 28 -1.04 -15.83 -1.91
N ARG A 29 -0.40 -14.98 -1.09
CA ARG A 29 0.89 -15.27 -0.42
C ARG A 29 2.07 -15.47 -1.36
N ARG A 30 1.94 -15.14 -2.64
CA ARG A 30 3.05 -15.19 -3.57
C ARG A 30 4.11 -14.15 -3.21
N ASN A 31 5.31 -14.35 -3.76
CA ASN A 31 6.35 -13.35 -3.65
C ASN A 31 5.88 -12.02 -4.28
N ILE A 32 6.25 -10.90 -3.66
CA ILE A 32 5.93 -9.57 -4.18
C ILE A 32 6.73 -9.28 -5.45
N PHE A 33 7.98 -9.76 -5.47
CA PHE A 33 8.90 -9.61 -6.59
C PHE A 33 9.32 -10.98 -7.10
N ASN A 34 9.45 -11.11 -8.41
CA ASN A 34 9.92 -12.35 -9.03
C ASN A 34 11.45 -12.50 -8.92
N ASP A 35 12.17 -11.38 -9.02
CA ASP A 35 13.63 -11.30 -8.89
C ASP A 35 14.07 -9.91 -8.39
N ASN A 36 15.39 -9.67 -8.39
CA ASN A 36 15.96 -8.40 -7.95
C ASN A 36 15.77 -7.26 -8.95
N ASP A 37 15.65 -7.57 -10.24
CA ASP A 37 15.52 -6.55 -11.30
C ASP A 37 14.09 -6.00 -11.32
N ASP A 38 13.10 -6.88 -11.11
CA ASP A 38 11.69 -6.54 -10.87
C ASP A 38 11.54 -5.63 -9.63
N ARG A 39 12.19 -5.99 -8.52
CA ARG A 39 12.22 -5.13 -7.32
C ARG A 39 12.81 -3.75 -7.60
N THR A 40 13.91 -3.70 -8.34
CA THR A 40 14.60 -2.43 -8.65
C THR A 40 13.71 -1.55 -9.52
N SER A 41 13.11 -2.13 -10.56
CA SER A 41 12.16 -1.44 -11.44
C SER A 41 10.96 -0.88 -10.66
N PHE A 42 10.41 -1.64 -9.72
CA PHE A 42 9.33 -1.19 -8.86
C PHE A 42 9.73 0.03 -8.01
N LEU A 43 10.91 0.02 -7.39
CA LEU A 43 11.40 1.14 -6.59
C LEU A 43 11.67 2.39 -7.43
N GLU A 44 12.19 2.23 -8.64
CA GLU A 44 12.38 3.35 -9.57
C GLU A 44 11.06 4.00 -9.96
N ILE A 45 10.03 3.20 -10.24
CA ILE A 45 8.69 3.72 -10.55
C ILE A 45 8.12 4.47 -9.34
N LEU A 46 8.25 3.89 -8.15
CA LEU A 46 7.78 4.52 -6.91
C LEU A 46 8.47 5.86 -6.66
N GLY A 47 9.78 5.95 -6.89
CA GLY A 47 10.54 7.18 -6.74
C GLY A 47 10.26 8.25 -7.81
N LYS A 48 9.76 7.87 -8.99
CA LYS A 48 9.36 8.78 -10.07
C LYS A 48 7.96 9.36 -9.88
N MET A 49 7.18 8.86 -8.93
CA MET A 49 5.81 9.33 -8.70
C MET A 49 5.86 10.78 -8.21
N PRO A 50 5.28 11.76 -8.95
CA PRO A 50 5.28 13.15 -8.52
C PRO A 50 4.51 13.26 -7.20
N LEU A 51 5.13 13.90 -6.21
CA LEU A 51 4.48 14.32 -4.99
C LEU A 51 3.50 15.42 -5.39
N GLY A 52 2.23 15.05 -5.55
CA GLY A 52 1.13 15.99 -5.77
C GLY A 52 0.91 16.88 -4.56
#